data_AF-A0A2D5H2H6-F1
#
_entry.id   AF-A0A2D5H2H6-F1
#
_cell.length_a   1.000
_cell.length_b   1.000
_cell.length_c   1.000
_cell.angle_alpha   90.00
_cell.angle_beta   90.00
_cell.angle_gamma   90.00
#
_symmetry.space_group_name_H-M   'P 1'
#
loop_
_entity.id
_entity.type
_entity.pdbx_description
1 polymer ?
#
loop_
_entity_poly.entity_id
_entity_poly.type
_entity_poly.pdbx_seq_one_letter_code
_entity_poly.pdbx_strand_id
1 'polypeptide(L)'
;KLLQAFLDREPDAYLFSPKQAERERNLRKRQQRKTPMTPSQKKRKRKKHPQKSAGDHYDTASYRRAIKYGIAQLNKQRARTRKTLIPDWFPLQLRHSRATELNEMFGIEAAAVSLGHAHAEVTKVYAERNLKLAIEVAKQVG
;
A
#
# COMPACT_ATOMS: atom_id res chain seq x y z
N LYS A 1 13.92 6.86 -5.07
CA LYS A 1 13.60 5.60 -4.34
C LYS A 1 12.44 5.87 -3.37
N LEU A 2 11.35 5.09 -3.40
CA LEU A 2 10.12 5.39 -2.61
C LEU A 2 10.30 5.20 -1.09
N LEU A 3 11.05 4.19 -0.67
CA LEU A 3 11.24 3.87 0.75
C LEU A 3 12.25 4.77 1.47
N GLN A 4 13.09 5.50 0.72
CA GLN A 4 14.24 6.23 1.27
C GLN A 4 13.86 7.24 2.36
N ALA A 5 12.75 7.97 2.17
CA ALA A 5 12.24 8.94 3.15
C ALA A 5 11.80 8.29 4.48
N PHE A 6 11.66 6.97 4.51
CA PHE A 6 11.24 6.23 5.68
C PHE A 6 12.41 5.50 6.36
N LEU A 7 13.61 5.43 5.78
CA LEU A 7 14.69 4.58 6.34
C LEU A 7 15.44 5.20 7.53
N ASP A 8 15.30 6.51 7.79
CA ASP A 8 15.93 7.19 8.92
C ASP A 8 15.16 6.92 10.23
N ARG A 9 15.39 5.74 10.84
CA ARG A 9 14.77 5.28 12.10
C ARG A 9 15.58 4.17 12.75
N GLU A 10 15.25 3.86 14.01
CA GLU A 10 15.78 2.71 14.73
C GLU A 10 15.54 1.38 13.97
N PRO A 11 16.48 0.42 14.00
CA PRO A 11 16.40 -0.81 13.22
C PRO A 11 15.11 -1.62 13.42
N ASP A 12 14.61 -1.68 14.66
CA ASP A 12 13.43 -2.47 15.03
C ASP A 12 12.12 -1.67 14.93
N ALA A 13 12.19 -0.39 14.54
CA ALA A 13 11.00 0.42 14.41
C ALA A 13 10.25 0.09 13.11
N TYR A 14 8.92 -0.04 13.21
CA TYR A 14 8.08 -0.22 12.03
C TYR A 14 8.30 0.88 11.00
N LEU A 15 8.56 0.52 9.75
CA LEU A 15 8.80 1.46 8.64
C LEU A 15 7.58 2.35 8.34
N PHE A 16 6.38 1.82 8.55
CA PHE A 16 5.12 2.55 8.38
C PHE A 16 4.29 2.45 9.65
N SER A 17 4.00 3.60 10.26
CA SER A 17 3.24 3.69 11.51
C SER A 17 1.95 4.50 11.32
N PRO A 18 0.75 3.92 11.58
CA PRO A 18 -0.51 4.67 11.52
C PRO A 18 -0.50 5.89 12.45
N LYS A 19 0.15 5.78 13.61
CA LYS A 19 0.31 6.85 14.60
C LYS A 19 1.13 8.01 14.05
N GLN A 20 2.24 7.73 13.38
CA GLN A 20 3.05 8.76 12.71
C GLN A 20 2.26 9.40 11.55
N ALA A 21 1.63 8.59 10.70
CA ALA A 21 0.84 9.08 9.57
C ALA A 21 -0.32 10.01 9.99
N GLU A 22 -1.07 9.68 11.04
CA GLU A 22 -2.12 10.56 11.55
C GLU A 22 -1.56 11.82 12.23
N ARG A 23 -0.39 11.74 12.90
CA ARG A 23 0.29 12.93 13.43
C ARG A 23 0.66 13.89 12.30
N GLU A 24 1.33 13.39 11.25
CA GLU A 24 1.72 14.17 10.08
C GLU A 24 0.51 14.78 9.37
N ARG A 25 -0.55 14.00 9.17
CA ARG A 25 -1.80 14.48 8.58
C ARG A 25 -2.42 15.62 9.39
N ASN A 26 -2.46 15.50 10.72
CA ASN A 26 -3.00 16.53 11.59
C ASN A 26 -2.13 17.79 11.60
N LEU A 27 -0.80 17.66 11.58
CA LEU A 27 0.13 18.77 11.44
C LEU A 27 -0.08 19.50 10.11
N ARG A 28 -0.15 18.76 9.01
CA ARG A 28 -0.41 19.33 7.67
C ARG A 28 -1.74 20.08 7.62
N LYS A 29 -2.81 19.51 8.19
CA LYS A 29 -4.12 20.20 8.28
C LYS A 29 -4.05 21.48 9.10
N ARG A 30 -3.27 21.48 10.20
CA ARG A 30 -3.09 22.67 11.05
C ARG A 30 -2.33 23.76 10.32
N GLN A 31 -1.29 23.41 9.57
CA GLN A 31 -0.50 24.33 8.74
C GLN A 31 -1.33 24.89 7.58
N GLN A 32 -2.12 24.06 6.89
CA GLN A 32 -2.95 24.45 5.76
C GLN A 32 -4.25 25.16 6.16
N ARG A 33 -4.41 25.50 7.43
CA ARG A 33 -5.66 26.03 7.95
C ARG A 33 -5.82 27.49 7.54
N LYS A 34 -6.93 27.80 6.85
CA LYS A 34 -7.23 29.15 6.37
C LYS A 34 -7.88 30.04 7.44
N THR A 35 -8.67 29.46 8.34
CA THR A 35 -9.39 30.19 9.38
C THR A 35 -8.65 30.13 10.71
N PRO A 36 -8.68 31.18 11.56
CA PRO A 36 -8.16 31.17 12.93
C PRO A 36 -8.88 30.18 13.85
N MET A 37 -8.27 29.85 15.01
CA MET A 37 -8.71 28.73 15.86
C MET A 37 -9.77 29.28 16.77
N THR A 38 -10.96 28.72 16.71
CA THR A 38 -12.05 29.24 17.52
C THR A 38 -11.75 29.01 19.01
N PRO A 39 -12.18 29.91 19.90
CA PRO A 39 -11.90 29.78 21.33
C PRO A 39 -12.38 28.44 21.93
N SER A 40 -13.53 27.92 21.49
CA SER A 40 -14.07 26.63 21.92
C SER A 40 -13.19 25.45 21.50
N GLN A 41 -12.66 25.46 20.27
CA GLN A 41 -11.72 24.44 19.81
C GLN A 41 -10.41 24.51 20.58
N LYS A 42 -9.90 25.72 20.89
CA LYS A 42 -8.65 25.91 21.64
C LYS A 42 -8.76 25.38 23.07
N LYS A 43 -9.95 25.47 23.68
CA LYS A 43 -10.22 24.93 25.02
C LYS A 43 -10.40 23.40 25.04
N ARG A 44 -10.62 22.75 23.90
CA ARG A 44 -10.89 21.30 23.84
C ARG A 44 -9.64 20.49 24.14
N LYS A 45 -9.66 19.71 25.24
CA LYS A 45 -8.59 18.77 25.59
C LYS A 45 -8.83 17.40 24.96
N ARG A 46 -7.74 16.71 24.61
CA ARG A 46 -7.79 15.32 24.14
C ARG A 46 -8.25 14.42 25.28
N LYS A 47 -9.10 13.44 24.99
CA LYS A 47 -9.51 12.42 25.97
C LYS A 47 -8.29 11.61 26.43
N LYS A 48 -8.17 11.37 27.75
CA LYS A 48 -7.07 10.60 28.35
C LYS A 48 -7.05 9.16 27.81
N HIS A 49 -8.22 8.54 27.72
CA HIS A 49 -8.41 7.18 27.21
C HIS A 49 -9.39 7.21 26.02
N PRO A 50 -8.92 7.46 24.80
CA PRO A 50 -9.78 7.39 23.61
C PRO A 50 -10.13 5.92 23.32
N GLN A 51 -11.39 5.64 22.98
CA GLN A 51 -11.82 4.29 22.59
C GLN A 51 -11.11 3.77 21.32
N LYS A 52 -10.62 4.66 20.46
CA LYS A 52 -9.89 4.31 19.23
C LYS A 52 -8.66 5.20 19.10
N SER A 53 -7.49 4.59 19.08
CA SER A 53 -6.20 5.24 18.80
C SER A 53 -5.48 4.52 17.68
N ALA A 54 -4.69 5.27 16.92
CA ALA A 54 -3.78 4.69 15.93
C ALA A 54 -2.68 3.91 16.67
N GLY A 55 -2.48 2.66 16.29
CA GLY A 55 -1.39 1.81 16.79
C GLY A 55 -0.04 2.17 16.18
N ASP A 56 1.01 1.51 16.68
CA ASP A 56 2.37 1.73 16.20
C ASP A 56 2.64 1.06 14.83
N HIS A 57 1.86 0.03 14.46
CA HIS A 57 1.87 -0.62 13.15
C HIS A 57 0.46 -0.79 12.58
N TYR A 58 0.38 -1.07 11.28
CA TYR A 58 -0.88 -1.41 10.62
C TYR A 58 -1.24 -2.87 10.89
N ASP A 59 -2.41 -3.10 11.46
CA ASP A 59 -3.08 -4.41 11.42
C ASP A 59 -3.74 -4.65 10.04
N THR A 60 -4.29 -5.85 9.83
CA THR A 60 -4.95 -6.23 8.56
C THR A 60 -6.07 -5.27 8.17
N ALA A 61 -6.90 -4.83 9.12
CA ALA A 61 -8.06 -3.99 8.87
C ALA A 61 -7.65 -2.54 8.52
N SER A 62 -6.72 -1.98 9.29
CA SER A 62 -6.17 -0.64 9.11
C SER A 62 -5.31 -0.56 7.86
N TYR A 63 -4.58 -1.61 7.50
CA TYR A 63 -3.82 -1.68 6.24
C TYR A 63 -4.73 -1.59 5.03
N ARG A 64 -5.78 -2.43 4.97
CA ARG A 64 -6.80 -2.37 3.91
C ARG A 64 -7.45 -0.98 3.83
N ARG A 65 -7.79 -0.39 4.97
CA ARG A 65 -8.41 0.95 5.02
C ARG A 65 -7.46 2.04 4.53
N ALA A 66 -6.16 1.95 4.85
CA ALA A 66 -5.16 2.90 4.41
C ALA A 66 -5.04 2.92 2.87
N ILE A 67 -5.00 1.75 2.23
CA ILE A 67 -5.02 1.61 0.77
C ILE A 67 -6.26 2.29 0.18
N LYS A 68 -7.45 1.93 0.69
CA LYS A 68 -8.71 2.51 0.22
C LYS A 68 -8.74 4.04 0.36
N TYR A 69 -8.29 4.57 1.49
CA TYR A 69 -8.27 6.02 1.70
C TYR A 69 -7.25 6.73 0.81
N GLY A 70 -6.10 6.11 0.55
CA GLY A 70 -5.11 6.61 -0.40
C GLY A 70 -5.69 6.72 -1.81
N ILE A 71 -6.34 5.66 -2.29
CA ILE A 71 -7.02 5.62 -3.59
C ILE A 71 -8.11 6.68 -3.66
N ALA A 72 -8.99 6.74 -2.65
CA ALA A 72 -10.06 7.74 -2.61
C ALA A 72 -9.51 9.18 -2.64
N GLN A 73 -8.42 9.45 -1.91
CA GLN A 73 -7.79 10.77 -1.90
C GLN A 73 -7.18 11.13 -3.26
N LEU A 74 -6.53 10.16 -3.92
CA LEU A 74 -5.96 10.34 -5.25
C LEU A 74 -7.06 10.52 -6.31
N ASN A 75 -8.15 9.77 -6.21
CA ASN A 75 -9.29 9.89 -7.11
C ASN A 75 -9.98 11.25 -7.02
N LYS A 76 -10.02 11.89 -5.85
CA LYS A 76 -10.49 13.29 -5.73
C LYS A 76 -9.65 14.23 -6.59
N GLN A 77 -8.33 14.03 -6.65
CA GLN A 77 -7.45 14.83 -7.49
C GLN A 77 -7.64 14.50 -8.97
N ARG A 78 -7.69 13.20 -9.31
CA ARG A 78 -7.90 12.73 -10.69
C ARG A 78 -9.21 13.24 -11.28
N ALA A 79 -10.30 13.21 -10.50
CA ALA A 79 -11.61 13.74 -10.90
C ALA A 79 -11.55 15.24 -11.26
N ARG A 80 -10.85 16.06 -10.46
CA ARG A 80 -10.64 17.48 -10.75
C ARG A 80 -9.86 17.71 -12.05
N THR A 81 -8.92 16.82 -12.35
CA THR A 81 -8.11 16.86 -13.58
C THR A 81 -8.72 16.04 -14.74
N ARG A 82 -9.97 15.57 -14.63
CA ARG A 82 -10.66 14.71 -15.61
C ARG A 82 -9.84 13.48 -16.05
N LYS A 83 -9.05 12.90 -15.14
CA LYS A 83 -8.30 11.66 -15.36
C LYS A 83 -9.12 10.46 -14.92
N THR A 84 -8.86 9.31 -15.55
CA THR A 84 -9.45 8.02 -15.17
C THR A 84 -9.21 7.72 -13.69
N LEU A 85 -10.29 7.31 -13.01
CA LEU A 85 -10.26 6.92 -11.61
C LEU A 85 -9.61 5.56 -11.44
N ILE A 86 -8.91 5.38 -10.33
CA ILE A 86 -8.37 4.08 -9.95
C ILE A 86 -9.47 3.30 -9.23
N PRO A 87 -9.71 2.01 -9.57
CA PRO A 87 -10.66 1.18 -8.83
C PRO A 87 -10.19 0.95 -7.38
N ASP A 88 -11.07 0.41 -6.53
CA ASP A 88 -10.65 -0.02 -5.19
C ASP A 88 -9.70 -1.23 -5.31
N TRP A 89 -8.64 -1.23 -4.49
CA TRP A 89 -7.68 -2.34 -4.37
C TRP A 89 -7.62 -2.87 -2.94
N PHE A 90 -7.38 -4.17 -2.81
CA PHE A 90 -7.12 -4.87 -1.56
C PHE A 90 -5.64 -5.30 -1.47
N PRO A 91 -5.09 -5.48 -0.25
CA PRO A 91 -3.71 -5.91 -0.05
C PRO A 91 -3.27 -7.11 -0.91
N LEU A 92 -4.11 -8.15 -0.99
CA LEU A 92 -3.79 -9.37 -1.74
C LEU A 92 -3.77 -9.13 -3.25
N GLN A 93 -4.63 -8.26 -3.78
CA GLN A 93 -4.60 -7.91 -5.21
C GLN A 93 -3.28 -7.23 -5.58
N LEU A 94 -2.75 -6.35 -4.73
CA LEU A 94 -1.44 -5.72 -4.94
C LEU A 94 -0.32 -6.77 -4.93
N ARG A 95 -0.39 -7.73 -3.99
CA ARG A 95 0.55 -8.83 -3.89
C ARG A 95 0.53 -9.71 -5.15
N HIS A 96 -0.66 -10.07 -5.63
CA HIS A 96 -0.81 -10.89 -6.83
C HIS A 96 -0.36 -10.15 -8.09
N SER A 97 -0.73 -8.88 -8.24
CA SER A 97 -0.26 -8.04 -9.36
C SER A 97 1.25 -8.04 -9.45
N ARG A 98 1.95 -7.87 -8.31
CA ARG A 98 3.42 -7.88 -8.29
C ARG A 98 3.99 -9.25 -8.64
N ALA A 99 3.37 -10.34 -8.19
CA ALA A 99 3.80 -11.68 -8.55
C ALA A 99 3.61 -11.99 -10.04
N THR A 100 2.50 -11.54 -10.64
CA THR A 100 2.26 -11.64 -12.09
C THR A 100 3.35 -10.90 -12.88
N GLU A 101 3.65 -9.65 -12.51
CA GLU A 101 4.74 -8.89 -13.14
C GLU A 101 6.09 -9.62 -13.06
N LEU A 102 6.43 -10.16 -11.89
CA LEU A 102 7.69 -10.89 -11.70
C LEU A 102 7.72 -12.20 -12.48
N ASN A 103 6.60 -12.91 -12.58
CA ASN A 103 6.50 -14.12 -13.38
C ASN A 103 6.72 -13.83 -14.88
N GLU A 104 6.17 -12.74 -15.38
CA GLU A 104 6.35 -12.31 -16.78
C GLU A 104 7.80 -11.90 -17.09
N MET A 105 8.49 -11.27 -16.12
CA MET A 105 9.85 -10.77 -16.31
C MET A 105 10.94 -11.81 -16.02
N PHE A 106 10.72 -12.68 -15.03
CA PHE A 106 11.76 -13.52 -14.43
C PHE A 106 11.33 -14.97 -14.18
N GLY A 107 10.11 -15.35 -14.58
CA GLY A 107 9.59 -16.70 -14.40
C GLY A 107 9.02 -17.00 -13.01
N ILE A 108 8.50 -18.22 -12.86
CA ILE A 108 7.68 -18.63 -11.72
C ILE A 108 8.45 -18.70 -10.40
N GLU A 109 9.75 -19.00 -10.46
CA GLU A 109 10.62 -19.06 -9.29
C GLU A 109 10.80 -17.68 -8.64
N ALA A 110 11.02 -16.64 -9.47
CA ALA A 110 11.13 -15.27 -8.98
C ALA A 110 9.81 -14.77 -8.34
N ALA A 111 8.67 -15.14 -8.92
CA ALA A 111 7.36 -14.85 -8.34
C ALA A 111 7.18 -15.56 -6.99
N ALA A 112 7.55 -16.85 -6.89
CA ALA A 112 7.45 -17.64 -5.66
C ALA A 112 8.33 -17.08 -4.53
N VAL A 113 9.58 -16.71 -4.83
CA VAL A 113 10.51 -16.08 -3.87
C VAL A 113 9.96 -14.74 -3.38
N SER A 114 9.44 -13.90 -4.27
CA SER A 114 8.84 -12.62 -3.86
C SER A 114 7.58 -12.80 -3.00
N LEU A 115 6.85 -13.91 -3.18
CA LEU A 115 5.71 -14.28 -2.34
C LEU A 115 6.12 -15.00 -1.05
N GLY A 116 7.41 -15.25 -0.81
CA GLY A 116 7.89 -15.93 0.39
C GLY A 116 7.30 -17.33 0.56
N HIS A 117 6.94 -18.00 -0.53
CA HIS A 117 6.47 -19.37 -0.49
C HIS A 117 7.66 -20.31 -0.30
N ALA A 118 7.61 -21.20 0.70
CA ALA A 118 8.65 -22.20 0.94
C ALA A 118 8.74 -23.25 -0.19
N HIS A 119 7.62 -23.50 -0.89
CA HIS A 119 7.56 -24.41 -2.02
C HIS A 119 6.80 -23.77 -3.20
N ALA A 120 7.35 -23.91 -4.41
CA ALA A 120 6.78 -23.33 -5.64
C ALA A 120 5.40 -23.90 -6.02
N GLU A 121 4.97 -25.02 -5.42
CA GLU A 121 3.67 -25.65 -5.74
C GLU A 121 2.45 -24.80 -5.37
N VAL A 122 2.54 -23.90 -4.38
CA VAL A 122 1.45 -22.97 -4.03
C VAL A 122 1.33 -21.83 -5.07
N THR A 123 2.30 -21.70 -5.97
CA THR A 123 2.32 -20.72 -7.07
C THR A 123 1.71 -21.30 -8.37
N LYS A 124 1.15 -22.52 -8.34
CA LYS A 124 0.50 -23.13 -9.52
C LYS A 124 -0.71 -22.34 -10.02
N VAL A 125 -1.39 -21.57 -9.16
CA VAL A 125 -2.52 -20.69 -9.57
C VAL A 125 -2.06 -19.50 -10.45
N TYR A 126 -0.75 -19.21 -10.55
CA TYR A 126 -0.19 -18.17 -11.45
C TYR A 126 0.55 -18.75 -12.67
N ALA A 127 0.67 -20.07 -12.76
CA ALA A 127 1.32 -20.76 -13.86
C ALA A 127 0.48 -20.74 -15.15
N GLU A 128 -0.81 -20.44 -15.03
CA GLU A 128 -1.69 -20.33 -16.19
C GLU A 128 -1.38 -19.07 -17.00
N ARG A 129 -0.70 -19.30 -18.13
CA ARG A 129 -0.36 -18.37 -19.23
C ARG A 129 1.01 -17.71 -19.18
N ASN A 130 2.08 -18.50 -19.02
CA ASN A 130 3.35 -18.10 -19.64
C ASN A 130 3.36 -18.46 -21.15
N LEU A 131 2.37 -17.92 -21.88
CA LEU A 131 2.19 -18.11 -23.33
C LEU A 131 3.46 -17.74 -24.11
N LYS A 132 4.21 -16.74 -23.63
CA LYS A 132 5.51 -16.36 -24.22
C LYS A 132 6.55 -17.48 -24.12
N LEU A 133 6.75 -18.04 -22.94
CA LEU A 133 7.70 -19.14 -22.74
C LEU A 133 7.28 -20.37 -23.55
N ALA A 134 5.98 -20.68 -23.59
CA ALA A 134 5.45 -21.78 -24.40
C ALA A 134 5.68 -21.56 -25.91
N ILE A 135 5.47 -20.32 -26.41
CA ILE A 135 5.77 -19.95 -27.80
C ILE A 135 7.27 -20.03 -28.09
N GLU A 136 8.12 -19.62 -27.16
CA GLU A 136 9.57 -19.61 -27.32
C GLU A 136 10.16 -21.02 -27.34
N VAL A 137 9.71 -21.89 -26.44
CA VAL A 137 10.05 -23.32 -26.46
C VAL A 137 9.54 -23.95 -27.75
N ALA A 138 8.29 -23.71 -28.15
CA ALA A 138 7.74 -24.26 -29.39
C ALA A 138 8.53 -23.84 -30.64
N LYS A 139 9.14 -22.64 -30.67
CA LYS A 139 10.03 -22.19 -31.75
C LYS A 139 11.41 -22.87 -31.75
N GLN A 140 11.85 -23.40 -30.61
CA GLN A 140 13.16 -24.03 -30.48
C GLN A 140 13.12 -25.54 -30.72
N VAL A 141 12.00 -26.20 -30.38
CA VAL A 141 11.86 -27.66 -30.50
C VAL A 141 10.93 -28.12 -31.62
N GLY A 142 10.22 -27.21 -32.30
CA GLY A 142 9.40 -27.49 -33.48
C GLY A 142 9.97 -26.80 -34.72
#